data_AF-A0A958GBT5-F1
#
_entry.id   AF-A0A958GBT5-F1
#
_cell.length_a   1.000
_cell.length_b   1.000
_cell.length_c   1.000
_cell.angle_alpha   90.00
_cell.angle_beta   90.00
_cell.angle_gamma   90.00
#
_symmetry.space_group_name_H-M   'P 1'
#
loop_
_entity.id
_entity.type
_entity.pdbx_description
1 polymer ?
#
loop_
_entity_poly.entity_id
_entity_poly.type
_entity_poly.pdbx_seq_one_letter_code
_entity_poly.pdbx_strand_id
1 'polypeptide(L)'
;GITRRVLLIEVPETFIRDYFIQLKPGTADTLAGWVQLDGPAPAQQVTIEIPLAGIHQTVRTDKNGYAGFSFPANLMVWSPEHPELYDVHIRVANDRLIDRIGFRTLET
;
A
#
# COMPACT_ATOMS: atom_id res chain seq x y z
N GLY A 1 -29.91 -15.46 -1.56
CA GLY A 1 -29.11 -16.17 -0.53
C GLY A 1 -27.75 -15.51 -0.41
N ILE A 2 -26.91 -15.97 0.52
CA ILE A 2 -25.53 -15.49 0.71
C ILE A 2 -24.64 -16.11 -0.39
N THR A 3 -24.12 -15.30 -1.31
CA THR A 3 -23.41 -15.76 -2.53
C THR A 3 -21.88 -15.65 -2.46
N ARG A 4 -21.34 -15.14 -1.34
CA ARG A 4 -19.90 -15.01 -1.08
C ARG A 4 -19.61 -15.27 0.41
N ARG A 5 -18.32 -15.33 0.74
CA ARG A 5 -17.85 -15.53 2.12
C ARG A 5 -18.31 -14.39 3.03
N VAL A 6 -18.66 -14.76 4.26
CA VAL A 6 -18.91 -13.83 5.37
C VAL A 6 -17.76 -14.02 6.35
N LEU A 7 -17.16 -12.91 6.79
CA LEU A 7 -16.00 -12.89 7.67
C LEU A 7 -16.24 -11.88 8.79
N LEU A 8 -15.79 -12.22 10.00
CA LEU A 8 -15.61 -11.28 11.09
C LEU A 8 -14.11 -11.02 11.22
N ILE A 9 -13.70 -9.76 11.14
CA ILE A 9 -12.30 -9.35 11.15
C ILE A 9 -12.09 -8.50 12.40
N GLU A 10 -11.17 -8.91 13.26
CA GLU A 10 -10.73 -8.15 14.42
C GLU A 10 -9.55 -7.28 14.03
N VAL A 11 -9.59 -6.01 14.42
CA VAL A 11 -8.57 -5.00 14.13
C VAL A 11 -8.27 -4.20 15.39
N PRO A 12 -7.07 -3.60 15.51
CA PRO A 12 -6.77 -2.68 16.60
C PRO A 12 -7.67 -1.44 16.58
N GLU A 13 -7.67 -0.68 17.68
CA GLU A 13 -8.50 0.53 17.83
C GLU A 13 -8.20 1.59 16.76
N THR A 14 -6.94 1.70 16.35
CA THR A 14 -6.55 2.42 15.13
C THR A 14 -5.88 1.45 14.17
N PHE A 15 -6.40 1.35 12.95
CA PHE A 15 -5.99 0.35 11.95
C PHE A 15 -5.91 0.95 10.54
N ILE A 16 -5.27 0.21 9.64
CA ILE A 16 -5.18 0.55 8.21
C ILE A 16 -6.51 0.16 7.57
N ARG A 17 -7.34 1.16 7.27
CA ARG A 17 -8.64 0.94 6.64
C ARG A 17 -8.53 0.69 5.16
N ASP A 18 -7.67 1.45 4.49
CA ASP A 18 -7.53 1.42 3.03
C ASP A 18 -6.16 1.94 2.58
N TYR A 19 -5.75 1.58 1.37
CA TYR A 19 -4.52 2.04 0.76
C TYR A 19 -4.56 1.92 -0.76
N PHE A 20 -3.67 2.67 -1.42
CA PHE A 20 -3.41 2.54 -2.83
C PHE A 20 -1.91 2.66 -3.07
N ILE A 21 -1.32 1.70 -3.77
CA ILE A 21 0.13 1.66 -4.06
C ILE A 21 0.32 1.16 -5.50
N GLN A 22 0.70 2.05 -6.41
CA GLN A 22 0.89 1.73 -7.83
C GLN A 22 1.98 2.61 -8.45
N LEU A 23 2.42 2.27 -9.67
CA LEU A 23 3.24 3.19 -10.45
C LEU A 23 2.42 4.44 -10.80
N LYS A 24 3.07 5.60 -10.75
CA LYS A 24 2.45 6.86 -11.15
C LYS A 24 2.16 6.80 -12.66
N PRO A 25 0.97 7.24 -13.12
CA PRO A 25 0.62 7.23 -14.54
C PRO A 25 1.67 7.95 -15.39
N GLY A 26 2.06 7.33 -16.51
CA GLY A 26 3.07 7.87 -17.43
C GLY A 26 4.52 7.73 -16.96
N THR A 27 4.78 6.97 -15.88
CA THR A 27 6.14 6.74 -15.38
C THR A 27 6.34 5.28 -15.01
N ALA A 28 7.53 4.74 -15.30
CA ALA A 28 7.91 3.36 -14.93
C ALA A 28 8.80 3.28 -13.68
N ASP A 29 9.24 4.43 -13.16
CA ASP A 29 10.27 4.54 -12.13
C ASP A 29 9.79 5.27 -10.86
N THR A 30 8.52 5.67 -10.82
CA THR A 30 7.95 6.43 -9.71
C THR A 30 6.76 5.68 -9.15
N LEU A 31 6.86 5.27 -7.89
CA LEU A 31 5.76 4.68 -7.15
C LEU A 31 5.02 5.79 -6.39
N ALA A 32 3.70 5.78 -6.49
CA ALA A 32 2.83 6.74 -5.85
C ALA A 32 1.65 6.05 -5.21
N GLY A 33 1.10 6.69 -4.18
CA GLY A 33 0.06 6.07 -3.42
C GLY A 33 -0.41 6.88 -2.24
N TRP A 34 -1.25 6.24 -1.46
CA TRP A 34 -1.74 6.77 -0.20
C TRP A 34 -2.10 5.65 0.77
N VAL A 35 -2.16 6.00 2.05
CA VAL A 35 -2.69 5.15 3.11
C VAL A 35 -3.77 5.92 3.86
N GLN A 36 -4.78 5.21 4.34
CA GLN A 36 -5.86 5.76 5.14
C GLN A 36 -6.04 4.94 6.42
N LEU A 37 -5.84 5.59 7.56
CA LEU A 37 -6.11 5.03 8.87
C LEU A 37 -7.54 5.35 9.33
N ASP A 38 -8.06 4.52 10.20
CA ASP A 38 -9.31 4.77 10.94
C ASP A 38 -9.09 4.46 12.42
N GLY A 39 -9.71 5.25 13.31
CA GLY A 39 -9.52 5.16 14.76
C GLY A 39 -9.20 6.49 15.46
N PRO A 40 -9.10 6.48 16.79
CA PRO A 40 -8.95 7.70 17.61
C PRO A 40 -7.57 8.36 17.53
N ALA A 41 -6.55 7.66 17.02
CA ALA A 41 -5.19 8.19 16.86
C ALA A 41 -4.82 8.29 15.37
N PRO A 42 -5.42 9.21 14.58
CA PRO A 42 -5.26 9.24 13.13
C PRO A 42 -3.87 9.67 12.65
N ALA A 43 -3.15 10.51 13.42
CA ALA A 43 -1.84 11.05 13.02
C ALA A 43 -0.69 10.17 13.53
N GLN A 44 -0.28 9.19 12.73
CA GLN A 44 0.75 8.21 13.06
C GLN A 44 1.81 8.13 11.96
N GLN A 45 2.94 7.52 12.32
CA GLN A 45 4.00 7.17 11.38
C GLN A 45 3.67 5.81 10.76
N VAL A 46 3.62 5.76 9.44
CA VAL A 46 3.34 4.55 8.66
C VAL A 46 4.56 4.20 7.84
N THR A 47 4.98 2.94 7.91
CA THR A 47 6.13 2.42 7.16
C THR A 47 5.63 1.53 6.04
N ILE A 48 6.12 1.80 4.83
CA ILE A 48 5.85 1.05 3.60
C ILE A 48 7.15 0.39 3.17
N GLU A 49 7.15 -0.94 3.09
CA GLU A 49 8.31 -1.73 2.69
C GLU A 49 7.98 -2.58 1.47
N ILE A 50 8.91 -2.64 0.52
CA ILE A 50 8.89 -3.62 -0.57
C ILE A 50 10.27 -4.30 -0.56
N PRO A 51 10.44 -5.39 0.22
CA PRO A 51 11.77 -5.94 0.51
C PRO A 51 12.56 -6.35 -0.73
N LEU A 52 11.91 -7.00 -1.70
CA LEU A 52 12.56 -7.43 -2.95
C LEU A 52 13.02 -6.26 -3.83
N ALA A 53 12.48 -5.07 -3.61
CA ALA A 53 12.87 -3.85 -4.31
C ALA A 53 13.81 -2.96 -3.47
N GLY A 54 14.16 -3.38 -2.24
CA GLY A 54 14.96 -2.58 -1.32
C GLY A 54 14.28 -1.29 -0.86
N ILE A 55 12.95 -1.19 -0.96
CA ILE A 55 12.20 0.02 -0.63
C ILE A 55 11.81 -0.04 0.85
N HIS A 56 12.13 1.03 1.58
CA HIS A 56 11.70 1.27 2.95
C HIS A 56 11.41 2.75 3.12
N GLN A 57 10.12 3.11 3.09
CA GLN A 57 9.66 4.50 3.11
C GLN A 57 8.77 4.75 4.31
N THR A 58 8.91 5.93 4.90
CA THR A 58 8.10 6.31 6.05
C THR A 58 7.35 7.59 5.77
N VAL A 59 6.05 7.57 6.05
CA VAL A 59 5.14 8.68 5.84
C VAL A 59 4.39 8.96 7.14
N ARG A 60 3.95 10.20 7.34
CA ARG A 60 3.14 10.56 8.51
C ARG A 60 1.75 10.92 8.04
N THR A 61 0.73 10.30 8.63
CA THR A 61 -0.67 10.62 8.35
C THR A 61 -1.08 11.93 9.00
N ASP A 62 -2.00 12.62 8.34
CA ASP A 62 -2.57 13.86 8.84
C ASP A 62 -3.60 13.61 9.95
N LYS A 63 -4.24 14.69 10.40
CA LYS A 63 -5.30 14.62 11.43
C LYS A 63 -6.54 13.82 11.01
N ASN A 64 -6.68 13.50 9.72
CA ASN A 64 -7.76 12.70 9.16
C ASN A 64 -7.33 11.25 8.88
N GLY A 65 -6.10 10.88 9.22
CA GLY A 65 -5.58 9.53 9.00
C GLY A 65 -5.04 9.30 7.60
N TYR A 66 -4.93 10.33 6.76
CA TYR A 66 -4.49 10.20 5.38
C TYR A 66 -3.02 10.56 5.22
N ALA A 67 -2.26 9.76 4.47
CA ALA A 67 -0.92 10.10 4.00
C ALA A 67 -0.78 9.76 2.53
N GLY A 68 -0.56 10.78 1.69
CA GLY A 68 -0.12 10.59 0.32
C GLY A 68 1.41 10.52 0.22
N PHE A 69 1.92 9.77 -0.74
CA PHE A 69 3.36 9.65 -0.98
C PHE A 69 3.68 9.42 -2.44
N SER A 70 4.91 9.77 -2.79
CA SER A 70 5.51 9.51 -4.10
C SER A 70 7.01 9.43 -3.91
N PHE A 71 7.64 8.38 -4.42
CA PHE A 71 9.08 8.20 -4.36
C PHE A 71 9.60 7.38 -5.56
N PRO A 72 10.88 7.53 -5.93
CA PRO A 72 11.50 6.71 -6.96
C PRO A 72 11.52 5.23 -6.54
N ALA A 73 11.20 4.35 -7.48
CA ALA A 73 11.17 2.91 -7.31
C ALA A 73 11.59 2.23 -8.61
N ASN A 74 12.60 1.36 -8.54
CA ASN A 74 12.99 0.53 -9.69
C ASN A 74 12.39 -0.87 -9.51
N LEU A 75 11.27 -1.12 -10.17
CA LEU A 75 10.49 -2.34 -10.08
C LEU A 75 10.41 -3.00 -11.44
N MET A 76 10.40 -4.33 -11.46
CA MET A 76 10.07 -5.05 -12.68
C MET A 76 8.57 -4.86 -12.97
N VAL A 77 8.28 -4.45 -14.19
CA VAL A 77 6.91 -4.18 -14.63
C VAL A 77 6.19 -5.51 -14.91
N TRP A 78 5.02 -5.67 -14.29
CA TRP A 78 4.12 -6.77 -14.51
C TRP A 78 3.60 -6.77 -15.95
N SER A 79 3.61 -7.95 -16.58
CA SER A 79 3.00 -8.25 -17.88
C SER A 79 2.44 -9.68 -17.88
N PRO A 80 1.63 -10.08 -18.88
CA PRO A 80 1.18 -11.46 -18.99
C PRO A 80 2.33 -12.48 -19.06
N GLU A 81 3.45 -12.12 -19.69
CA GLU A 81 4.65 -12.94 -19.83
C GLU A 81 5.52 -12.92 -18.56
N HIS A 82 5.50 -11.80 -17.84
CA HIS A 82 6.24 -11.56 -16.59
C HIS A 82 5.26 -11.13 -15.48
N PRO A 83 4.54 -12.09 -14.85
CA PRO A 83 3.45 -11.79 -13.93
C PRO A 83 3.93 -11.63 -12.47
N GLU A 84 5.11 -11.04 -12.25
CA GLU A 84 5.70 -10.95 -10.92
C GLU A 84 4.94 -9.97 -10.01
N LEU A 85 4.78 -10.39 -8.76
CA LEU A 85 4.15 -9.62 -7.70
C LEU A 85 5.17 -9.38 -6.59
N TYR A 86 5.12 -8.20 -6.01
CA TYR A 86 5.93 -7.84 -4.86
C TYR A 86 5.11 -7.93 -3.58
N ASP A 87 5.73 -8.45 -2.52
CA ASP A 87 5.19 -8.33 -1.17
C ASP A 87 5.36 -6.89 -0.70
N VAL A 88 4.25 -6.21 -0.47
CA VAL A 88 4.19 -4.85 0.05
C VAL A 88 3.72 -4.90 1.49
N HIS A 89 4.57 -4.48 2.41
CA HIS A 89 4.27 -4.40 3.83
C HIS A 89 3.88 -2.97 4.20
N ILE A 90 2.72 -2.80 4.82
CA ILE A 90 2.29 -1.53 5.41
C ILE A 90 2.20 -1.76 6.92
N ARG A 91 2.92 -0.96 7.70
CA ARG A 91 2.97 -1.07 9.16
C ARG A 91 2.64 0.26 9.82
N VAL A 92 1.84 0.20 10.87
CA VAL A 92 1.50 1.35 11.71
C VAL A 92 1.27 0.90 13.14
N ALA A 93 2.06 1.40 14.09
CA ALA A 93 1.98 1.01 15.51
C ALA A 93 1.79 -0.52 15.72
N ASN A 94 0.57 -0.94 16.06
CA ASN A 94 0.20 -2.33 16.35
C ASN A 94 -0.52 -3.05 15.19
N ASP A 95 -0.69 -2.40 14.05
CA ASP A 95 -1.32 -2.97 12.86
C ASP A 95 -0.29 -3.21 11.74
N ARG A 96 -0.51 -4.28 10.98
CA ARG A 96 0.32 -4.69 9.87
C ARG A 96 -0.54 -5.33 8.78
N LEU A 97 -0.38 -4.81 7.57
CA LEU A 97 -0.96 -5.36 6.36
C LEU A 97 0.15 -5.83 5.41
N ILE A 98 -0.07 -6.96 4.76
CA ILE A 98 0.79 -7.50 3.70
C ILE A 98 -0.11 -7.75 2.49
N ASP A 99 0.28 -7.22 1.34
CA ASP A 99 -0.39 -7.46 0.07
C ASP A 99 0.61 -7.83 -1.02
N ARG A 100 0.14 -8.55 -2.05
CA ARG A 100 0.91 -8.95 -3.22
C ARG A 100 0.49 -8.12 -4.41
N ILE A 101 1.31 -7.13 -4.76
CA ILE A 101 0.96 -6.10 -5.74
C ILE A 101 1.82 -6.26 -6.99
N GLY A 102 1.17 -6.27 -8.16
CA GLY A 102 1.82 -6.13 -9.46
C GLY A 102 1.87 -4.67 -9.88
N PHE A 103 2.98 -4.25 -10.47
CA PHE A 103 3.22 -2.86 -10.87
C PHE A 103 3.28 -2.75 -12.38
N ARG A 104 2.42 -1.95 -13.00
CA ARG A 104 2.41 -1.78 -14.46
C ARG A 104 2.04 -0.37 -14.87
N THR A 105 2.53 0.04 -16.03
CA THR A 105 2.07 1.25 -16.73
C THR A 105 1.01 0.89 -17.77
N LEU A 106 0.09 1.81 -18.04
CA LEU A 106 -0.79 1.74 -19.20
C LEU A 106 -0.73 3.08 -19.89
N GLU A 107 -0.45 3.04 -21.18
CA GLU A 107 -0.41 4.19 -22.08
C GLU A 107 -1.17 3.81 -23.35
N THR A 108 -1.72 4.81 -24.03
CA THR A 108 -2.52 4.66 -25.26
C THR A 108 -1.82 5.29 -26.44
#